data_AF-A0A1H3T564-F1
#
_entry.id   AF-A0A1H3T564-F1
#
_cell.length_a   1.000
_cell.length_b   1.000
_cell.length_c   1.000
_cell.angle_alpha   90.00
_cell.angle_beta   90.00
_cell.angle_gamma   90.00
#
_symmetry.space_group_name_H-M   'P 1'
#
loop_
_entity.id
_entity.type
_entity.pdbx_description
1 polymer ?
#
loop_
_entity_poly.entity_id
_entity_poly.type
_entity_poly.pdbx_seq_one_letter_code
_entity_poly.pdbx_strand_id
1 'polypeptide(L)'
;MDEQLRLGNEMVAAMHDPAGSIKDLLQPEKADGDEARSVKYVLNHWERICVGINEGIYHEEMLRQANRTNVVTLYRKAKPFIDAVRHQTGKQTFYKDFEKLALKWEKKPLKV
;
A
#
# COMPACT_ATOMS: atom_id res chain seq x y z
N MET A 1 -12.22 -3.84 -12.50
CA MET A 1 -11.14 -3.25 -11.69
C MET A 1 -10.91 -1.85 -12.24
N ASP A 2 -10.88 -0.82 -11.40
CA ASP A 2 -10.65 0.57 -11.86
C ASP A 2 -9.26 0.68 -12.50
N GLU A 3 -9.16 1.37 -13.64
CA GLU A 3 -7.95 1.47 -14.46
C GLU A 3 -6.78 2.08 -13.67
N GLN A 4 -7.08 3.03 -12.80
CA GLN A 4 -6.10 3.65 -11.90
C GLN A 4 -5.53 2.66 -10.88
N LEU A 5 -6.32 1.68 -10.44
CA LEU A 5 -5.84 0.63 -9.53
C LEU A 5 -4.97 -0.39 -10.26
N ARG A 6 -5.28 -0.70 -11.53
CA ARG A 6 -4.45 -1.57 -12.37
C ARG A 6 -3.09 -0.91 -12.64
N LEU A 7 -3.09 0.33 -13.13
CA LEU A 7 -1.88 1.10 -13.41
C LEU A 7 -1.03 1.29 -12.15
N GLY A 8 -1.66 1.64 -11.02
CA GLY A 8 -0.96 1.76 -9.74
C GLY A 8 -0.32 0.45 -9.27
N ASN A 9 -1.02 -0.69 -9.40
CA ASN A 9 -0.44 -2.00 -9.08
C ASN A 9 0.73 -2.37 -10.01
N GLU A 10 0.65 -2.02 -11.30
CA GLU A 10 1.74 -2.23 -12.26
C GLU A 10 2.96 -1.39 -11.91
N MET A 11 2.79 -0.14 -11.49
CA MET A 11 3.90 0.69 -11.02
C MET A 11 4.53 0.12 -9.74
N VAL A 12 3.72 -0.32 -8.76
CA VAL A 12 4.26 -0.99 -7.55
C VAL A 12 4.94 -2.31 -7.89
N ALA A 13 4.45 -3.03 -8.89
CA ALA A 13 5.11 -4.23 -9.39
C ALA A 13 6.47 -3.90 -10.03
N ALA A 14 6.53 -2.85 -10.84
CA ALA A 14 7.70 -2.39 -11.60
C ALA A 14 8.76 -1.65 -10.76
N MET A 15 8.43 -1.17 -9.56
CA MET A 15 9.35 -0.50 -8.61
C MET A 15 10.43 -1.43 -7.99
N HIS A 16 10.83 -2.49 -8.70
CA HIS A 16 11.97 -3.33 -8.33
C HIS A 16 13.18 -2.93 -9.18
N ASP A 17 13.78 -1.77 -8.90
CA ASP A 17 15.09 -1.40 -9.44
C ASP A 17 16.13 -1.45 -8.30
N PRO A 18 17.24 -2.21 -8.44
CA PRO A 18 18.36 -2.15 -7.51
C PRO A 18 19.06 -0.78 -7.43
N ALA A 19 18.71 0.21 -8.26
CA ALA A 19 19.32 1.55 -8.25
C ALA A 19 18.45 2.70 -7.69
N GLY A 20 17.14 2.53 -7.48
CA GLY A 20 16.23 3.60 -7.03
C GLY A 20 15.42 3.20 -5.81
N SER A 21 15.63 3.87 -4.67
CA SER A 21 14.85 3.57 -3.47
C SER A 21 13.45 4.16 -3.63
N ILE A 22 12.39 3.42 -3.31
CA ILE A 22 11.01 3.97 -3.25
C ILE A 22 10.91 5.20 -2.31
N LYS A 23 11.90 5.39 -1.41
CA LYS A 23 12.05 6.60 -0.57
C LYS A 23 12.41 7.85 -1.37
N ASP A 24 13.03 7.71 -2.55
CA ASP A 24 13.43 8.83 -3.42
C ASP A 24 12.22 9.56 -4.00
N LEU A 25 11.06 8.91 -4.04
CA LEU A 25 9.78 9.52 -4.40
C LEU A 25 9.29 10.57 -3.38
N LEU A 26 9.95 10.68 -2.23
CA LEU A 26 9.67 11.69 -1.21
C LEU A 26 10.57 12.91 -1.33
N GLN A 27 11.54 12.92 -2.25
CA GLN A 27 12.34 14.10 -2.53
C GLN A 27 11.42 15.19 -3.14
N PRO A 28 11.55 16.48 -2.76
CA PRO A 28 10.65 17.53 -3.22
C PRO A 28 10.51 17.59 -4.75
N GLU A 29 11.61 17.37 -5.48
CA GLU A 29 11.64 17.31 -6.94
C GLU A 29 10.85 16.14 -7.56
N LYS A 30 10.65 15.04 -6.83
CA LYS A 30 9.94 13.84 -7.30
C LYS A 30 8.59 13.63 -6.64
N ALA A 31 8.29 14.37 -5.57
CA ALA A 31 7.09 14.22 -4.74
C ALA A 31 5.78 14.45 -5.51
N ASP A 32 5.84 15.27 -6.55
CA ASP A 32 4.74 15.59 -7.47
C ASP A 32 4.85 14.87 -8.82
N GLY A 33 5.84 14.00 -9.00
CA GLY A 33 5.95 13.15 -10.17
C GLY A 33 4.82 12.12 -10.25
N ASP A 34 4.50 11.68 -11.46
CA ASP A 34 3.40 10.73 -11.71
C ASP A 34 3.60 9.40 -10.96
N GLU A 35 4.85 8.98 -10.77
CA GLU A 35 5.23 7.83 -9.94
C GLU A 35 4.81 8.01 -8.47
N ALA A 36 5.21 9.12 -7.84
CA ALA A 36 4.87 9.40 -6.44
C ALA A 36 3.36 9.53 -6.24
N ARG A 37 2.64 10.15 -7.19
CA ARG A 37 1.17 10.23 -7.18
C ARG A 37 0.53 8.86 -7.27
N SER A 38 1.03 8.00 -8.15
CA SER A 38 0.48 6.65 -8.35
C SER A 38 0.66 5.77 -7.11
N VAL A 39 1.84 5.83 -6.46
CA VAL A 39 2.08 5.14 -5.19
C VAL A 39 1.15 5.64 -4.09
N LYS A 40 1.06 6.96 -3.91
CA LYS A 40 0.13 7.57 -2.94
C LYS A 40 -1.31 7.15 -3.22
N TYR A 41 -1.74 7.09 -4.49
CA TYR A 41 -3.09 6.68 -4.86
C TYR A 41 -3.40 5.24 -4.42
N VAL A 42 -2.52 4.28 -4.71
CA VAL A 42 -2.69 2.88 -4.33
C VAL A 42 -2.73 2.71 -2.81
N LEU A 43 -1.81 3.37 -2.09
CA LEU A 43 -1.77 3.28 -0.63
C LEU A 43 -3.00 3.93 0.02
N ASN A 44 -3.43 5.09 -0.48
CA ASN A 44 -4.64 5.76 -0.01
C ASN A 44 -5.90 4.92 -0.30
N HIS A 45 -5.94 4.25 -1.45
CA HIS A 45 -7.03 3.33 -1.80
C HIS A 45 -7.15 2.19 -0.79
N TRP A 46 -6.04 1.52 -0.48
CA TRP A 46 -6.05 0.43 0.48
C TRP A 46 -6.30 0.90 1.90
N GLU A 47 -5.78 2.06 2.31
CA GLU A 47 -6.11 2.64 3.62
C GLU A 47 -7.63 2.84 3.76
N ARG A 48 -8.30 3.40 2.73
CA ARG A 48 -9.75 3.57 2.74
C ARG A 48 -10.51 2.24 2.80
N ILE A 49 -10.05 1.21 2.08
CA ILE A 49 -10.64 -0.13 2.20
C ILE A 49 -10.50 -0.66 3.63
N CYS A 50 -9.33 -0.49 4.26
CA CYS A 50 -9.07 -0.95 5.62
C CYS A 50 -9.98 -0.24 6.63
N VAL A 51 -10.19 1.07 6.47
CA VAL A 51 -11.18 1.81 7.26
C VAL A 51 -12.58 1.21 7.07
N GLY A 52 -13.01 0.95 5.83
CA GLY A 52 -14.31 0.31 5.57
C GLY A 52 -14.44 -1.09 6.17
N ILE A 53 -13.35 -1.86 6.25
CA ILE A 53 -13.33 -3.14 6.97
C ILE A 53 -13.50 -2.92 8.48
N ASN A 54 -12.75 -1.99 9.06
CA ASN A 54 -12.80 -1.68 10.49
C ASN A 54 -14.20 -1.19 10.92
N GLU A 55 -14.89 -0.45 10.06
CA GLU A 55 -16.26 0.03 10.26
C GLU A 55 -17.34 -1.00 9.89
N GLY A 56 -16.97 -2.24 9.51
CA GLY A 56 -17.91 -3.31 9.20
C GLY A 56 -18.67 -3.14 7.86
N ILE A 57 -18.25 -2.20 7.01
CA ILE A 57 -18.84 -1.95 5.69
C ILE A 57 -18.43 -3.06 4.70
N TYR A 58 -17.18 -3.48 4.74
CA TYR A 58 -16.65 -4.53 3.88
C TYR A 58 -16.47 -5.86 4.61
N HIS A 59 -16.82 -6.96 3.95
CA HIS A 59 -16.59 -8.30 4.46
C HIS A 59 -15.10 -8.68 4.34
N GLU A 60 -14.35 -8.56 5.44
CA GLU A 60 -12.89 -8.75 5.46
C GLU A 60 -12.46 -10.09 4.84
N GLU A 61 -13.14 -11.18 5.20
CA GLU A 61 -12.73 -12.51 4.77
C GLU A 61 -12.89 -12.71 3.25
N MET A 62 -13.88 -12.05 2.65
CA MET A 62 -14.07 -12.07 1.19
C MET A 62 -12.91 -11.32 0.51
N LEU A 63 -12.60 -10.12 1.01
CA LEU A 63 -11.49 -9.33 0.49
C LEU A 63 -10.13 -10.01 0.69
N ARG A 64 -9.93 -10.72 1.82
CA ARG A 64 -8.73 -11.51 2.08
C ARG A 64 -8.58 -12.62 1.06
N GLN A 65 -9.64 -13.38 0.79
CA GLN A 65 -9.59 -14.46 -0.21
C GLN A 65 -9.24 -13.92 -1.61
N ALA A 66 -9.83 -12.79 -2.00
CA ALA A 66 -9.58 -12.19 -3.31
C ALA A 66 -8.22 -11.49 -3.43
N ASN A 67 -7.71 -10.86 -2.37
CA ASN A 67 -6.63 -9.88 -2.48
C ASN A 67 -5.42 -10.14 -1.57
N ARG A 68 -5.40 -11.21 -0.76
CA ARG A 68 -4.34 -11.43 0.24
C ARG A 68 -2.94 -11.28 -0.33
N THR A 69 -2.61 -12.00 -1.40
CA THR A 69 -1.26 -11.99 -1.98
C THR A 69 -0.88 -10.60 -2.47
N ASN A 70 -1.81 -9.88 -3.10
CA ASN A 70 -1.58 -8.52 -3.57
C ASN A 70 -1.33 -7.56 -2.41
N VAL A 71 -2.23 -7.53 -1.41
CA VAL A 71 -2.13 -6.64 -0.24
C VAL A 71 -0.84 -6.86 0.54
N VAL A 72 -0.50 -8.11 0.83
CA VAL A 72 0.72 -8.44 1.59
C VAL A 72 1.97 -8.04 0.79
N THR A 73 2.01 -8.32 -0.52
CA THR A 73 3.15 -7.98 -1.37
C THR A 73 3.32 -6.47 -1.54
N LEU A 74 2.22 -5.77 -1.79
CA LEU A 74 2.17 -4.31 -1.87
C LEU A 74 2.71 -3.67 -0.60
N TYR A 75 2.23 -4.11 0.57
CA TYR A 75 2.71 -3.58 1.85
C TYR A 75 4.21 -3.78 2.04
N ARG A 76 4.75 -4.97 1.75
CA ARG A 76 6.20 -5.23 1.86
C ARG A 76 7.02 -4.30 0.97
N LYS A 77 6.57 -4.07 -0.27
CA LYS A 77 7.24 -3.15 -1.22
C LYS A 77 7.11 -1.69 -0.80
N ALA A 78 5.95 -1.30 -0.27
CA ALA A 78 5.67 0.07 0.13
C ALA A 78 6.21 0.44 1.52
N LYS A 79 6.59 -0.53 2.34
CA LYS A 79 7.06 -0.28 3.71
C LYS A 79 8.15 0.80 3.81
N PRO A 80 9.20 0.81 2.97
CA PRO A 80 10.23 1.84 3.06
C PRO A 80 9.69 3.25 2.79
N PHE A 81 8.70 3.39 1.91
CA PHE A 81 8.01 4.64 1.63
C PHE A 81 7.15 5.07 2.82
N ILE A 82 6.34 4.16 3.39
CA ILE A 82 5.50 4.42 4.56
C ILE A 82 6.36 4.90 5.73
N ASP A 83 7.46 4.20 6.03
CA ASP A 83 8.38 4.55 7.11
C ASP A 83 8.99 5.94 6.89
N ALA A 84 9.36 6.26 5.65
CA ALA A 84 9.94 7.56 5.32
C ALA A 84 8.93 8.71 5.40
N VAL A 85 7.66 8.49 4.99
CA VAL A 85 6.57 9.46 5.19
C VAL A 85 6.34 9.73 6.67
N ARG A 86 6.28 8.67 7.49
CA ARG A 86 6.10 8.81 8.95
C ARG A 86 7.26 9.55 9.60
N HIS A 87 8.49 9.28 9.16
CA HIS A 87 9.69 9.97 9.64
C HIS A 87 9.68 11.46 9.27
N GLN A 88 9.43 11.82 8.00
CA GLN A 88 9.40 13.21 7.54
C GLN A 88 8.29 14.04 8.20
N THR A 89 7.11 13.44 8.40
CA THR A 89 5.95 14.15 8.96
C THR A 89 5.90 14.13 10.49
N GLY A 90 6.67 13.26 11.14
CA GLY A 90 6.56 12.97 12.56
C GLY A 90 5.27 12.25 12.97
N LYS A 91 4.42 11.82 12.02
CA LYS A 91 3.11 11.23 12.28
C LYS A 91 3.13 9.73 11.99
N GLN A 92 2.95 8.92 13.02
CA GLN A 92 2.92 7.46 12.90
C GLN A 92 1.60 6.91 12.33
N THR A 93 0.60 7.76 12.11
CA THR A 93 -0.75 7.35 11.69
C THR A 93 -0.89 7.13 10.19
N PHE A 94 0.08 7.57 9.37
CA PHE A 94 0.03 7.34 7.92
C PHE A 94 0.04 5.85 7.60
N TYR A 95 -0.95 5.39 6.85
CA TYR A 95 -1.08 4.01 6.37
C TYR A 95 -1.13 2.96 7.48
N LYS A 96 -1.61 3.34 8.67
CA LYS A 96 -1.62 2.48 9.86
C LYS A 96 -2.60 1.33 9.70
N ASP A 97 -3.78 1.59 9.15
CA ASP A 97 -4.80 0.55 9.00
C ASP A 97 -4.43 -0.43 7.90
N PHE A 98 -3.81 0.05 6.81
CA PHE A 98 -3.23 -0.78 5.79
C PHE A 98 -2.12 -1.70 6.32
N GLU A 99 -1.16 -1.16 7.08
CA GLU A 99 -0.11 -1.96 7.74
C GLU A 99 -0.71 -3.04 8.65
N LYS A 100 -1.67 -2.67 9.50
CA LYS A 100 -2.33 -3.60 10.43
C LYS A 100 -3.00 -4.75 9.67
N LEU A 101 -3.73 -4.44 8.60
CA LEU A 101 -4.43 -5.46 7.81
C LEU A 101 -3.45 -6.37 7.06
N ALA A 102 -2.42 -5.80 6.43
CA ALA A 102 -1.41 -6.56 5.71
C ALA A 102 -0.68 -7.55 6.62
N LEU A 103 -0.24 -7.11 7.81
CA LEU A 103 0.41 -7.97 8.81
C LEU A 103 -0.54 -9.06 9.35
N LYS A 104 -1.83 -8.72 9.54
CA LYS A 104 -2.86 -9.69 9.96
C LYS A 104 -3.06 -10.77 8.90
N TRP A 105 -3.11 -10.39 7.63
CA TRP A 105 -3.32 -11.31 6.51
C TRP A 105 -2.08 -12.14 6.20
N GLU A 106 -0.88 -11.58 6.36
CA GLU A 106 0.39 -12.29 6.25
C GLU A 106 0.44 -13.51 7.18
N LYS A 107 0.03 -13.34 8.44
CA LYS A 107 -0.04 -14.41 9.45
C LYS A 107 -1.14 -15.45 9.22
N LYS A 108 -2.06 -15.21 8.27
CA LYS A 108 -3.19 -16.09 7.96
C LYS A 108 -3.14 -16.54 6.49
N PRO A 109 -2.31 -17.54 6.14
CA PRO A 109 -2.29 -18.09 4.79
C PRO A 109 -3.68 -18.57 4.36
N LEU A 110 -3.95 -18.55 3.06
CA LEU A 110 -5.18 -19.16 2.51
C LEU A 110 -5.06 -20.67 2.72
N LYS A 111 -6.15 -21.29 3.18
CA LYS A 111 -6.23 -22.74 3.23
C LYS A 111 -6.36 -23.22 1.78
N VAL A 112 -5.51 -24.17 1.41
CA VAL A 112 -5.59 -24.91 0.14
C VAL A 112 -6.70 -25.95 0.27
#